data_AF-A0A1T4VQ93-F1
#
_entry.id   AF-A0A1T4VQ93-F1
#
_cell.length_a   1.000
_cell.length_b   1.000
_cell.length_c   1.000
_cell.angle_alpha   90.00
_cell.angle_beta   90.00
_cell.angle_gamma   90.00
#
_symmetry.space_group_name_H-M   'P 1'
#
loop_
_entity.id
_entity.type
_entity.pdbx_description
1 polymer ?
#
loop_
_entity_poly.entity_id
_entity_poly.type
_entity_poly.pdbx_seq_one_letter_code
_entity_poly.pdbx_strand_id
1 'polypeptide(L)'
;MIKVTYGSQSLNTLKPSHYVNKKNSSPKVDPQKEKIKAKINSIIDDAASVIRKYRDQEKVENGKRMNEVIDCVEGLLGKKPEQKSDNSISVDGVEFTSEEMANAVTVLKSAEGAIKGSITDSKLLDYVNYGHFEIARNIVEKYTRKNLNAEQGELINKALNGFIDKAQEQHDSIIRKYFEKTTDDFYAYKVSETAQMDDLATVTEDKVVASNLELIKKVTTLFSKVEFSDTLSVATAIAKYKELVSPAYKEVTENTEKLEDKLNYDTLSLGKTITSILAAAKGQNHVSDKV
;
A
#
# COMPACT_ATOMS: atom_id res chain seq x y z
N MET A 1 -52.75 -30.42 37.35
CA MET A 1 -54.16 -30.56 36.93
C MET A 1 -54.99 -29.44 37.55
N ILE A 2 -55.18 -28.33 36.83
CA ILE A 2 -56.30 -27.39 36.99
C ILE A 2 -56.54 -26.81 35.59
N LYS A 3 -57.73 -27.07 35.01
CA LYS A 3 -58.24 -26.50 33.75
C LYS A 3 -59.12 -25.31 34.13
N VAL A 4 -58.96 -24.18 33.44
CA VAL A 4 -59.96 -23.11 33.43
C VAL A 4 -60.21 -22.67 31.99
N THR A 5 -61.41 -22.96 31.52
CA THR A 5 -62.06 -22.43 30.31
C THR A 5 -63.01 -21.31 30.72
N TYR A 6 -63.23 -20.33 29.84
CA TYR A 6 -64.47 -19.57 29.54
C TYR A 6 -64.01 -18.33 28.74
N GLY A 7 -64.61 -17.87 27.66
CA GLY A 7 -65.85 -18.17 26.97
C GLY A 7 -66.09 -16.95 26.07
N SER A 8 -66.09 -17.16 24.76
CA SER A 8 -66.30 -16.13 23.73
C SER A 8 -67.75 -15.67 23.73
N GLN A 9 -68.00 -14.36 23.82
CA GLN A 9 -69.27 -13.77 23.40
C GLN A 9 -69.07 -12.67 22.34
N SER A 10 -69.86 -12.88 21.29
CA SER A 10 -69.97 -12.21 20.00
C SER A 10 -70.18 -10.69 20.04
N LEU A 11 -69.37 -9.99 19.25
CA LEU A 11 -69.65 -8.68 18.67
C LEU A 11 -70.88 -8.79 17.74
N ASN A 12 -72.10 -8.57 18.24
CA ASN A 12 -73.26 -8.23 17.39
C ASN A 12 -74.53 -7.94 18.21
N THR A 13 -74.52 -6.90 19.05
CA THR A 13 -75.75 -6.22 19.45
C THR A 13 -75.40 -4.78 19.82
N LEU A 14 -75.62 -3.83 18.92
CA LEU A 14 -75.99 -2.45 19.23
C LEU A 14 -76.45 -1.79 17.91
N LYS A 15 -77.77 -1.78 17.73
CA LYS A 15 -78.46 -1.02 16.69
C LYS A 15 -78.57 0.46 17.09
N PRO A 16 -78.79 1.37 16.11
CA PRO A 16 -78.38 2.77 16.18
C PRO A 16 -79.39 3.64 16.93
N SER A 17 -78.92 4.46 17.87
CA SER A 17 -79.75 5.46 18.54
C SER A 17 -79.64 6.82 17.86
N HIS A 18 -80.77 7.53 17.93
CA HIS A 18 -81.10 8.75 17.23
C HIS A 18 -80.08 9.88 17.34
N TYR A 19 -79.90 10.56 16.21
CA TYR A 19 -79.36 11.91 16.08
C TYR A 19 -79.99 12.86 17.10
N VAL A 20 -79.19 13.32 18.06
CA VAL A 20 -79.38 14.60 18.73
C VAL A 20 -78.14 15.44 18.47
N ASN A 21 -78.37 16.51 17.72
CA ASN A 21 -77.40 17.50 17.29
C ASN A 21 -76.85 18.25 18.52
N LYS A 22 -75.78 17.74 19.13
CA LYS A 22 -74.97 18.48 20.12
C LYS A 22 -73.76 19.05 19.39
N LYS A 23 -73.80 20.38 19.24
CA LYS A 23 -72.75 21.29 18.78
C LYS A 23 -71.35 20.68 18.86
N ASN A 24 -70.67 20.65 17.70
CA ASN A 24 -69.22 20.51 17.58
C ASN A 24 -68.51 21.42 18.60
N SER A 25 -68.09 20.87 19.73
CA SER A 25 -66.86 21.32 20.36
C SER A 25 -65.77 20.40 19.83
N SER A 26 -65.02 20.90 18.85
CA SER A 26 -63.68 20.40 18.55
C SER A 26 -62.99 20.06 19.88
N PRO A 27 -62.36 18.89 20.06
CA PRO A 27 -61.57 18.64 21.25
C PRO A 27 -60.62 19.84 21.36
N LYS A 28 -60.72 20.61 22.45
CA LYS A 28 -59.79 21.70 22.71
C LYS A 28 -58.43 21.06 22.71
N VAL A 29 -57.72 21.17 21.59
CA VAL A 29 -56.37 20.68 21.46
C VAL A 29 -55.62 21.42 22.54
N ASP A 30 -55.15 20.69 23.53
CA ASP A 30 -54.44 21.25 24.66
C ASP A 30 -53.26 22.06 24.08
N PRO A 31 -53.28 23.41 24.19
CA PRO A 31 -52.26 24.24 23.56
C PRO A 31 -50.86 23.91 24.06
N GLN A 32 -50.76 23.32 25.25
CA GLN A 32 -49.48 22.83 25.78
C GLN A 32 -49.03 21.57 25.06
N LYS A 33 -49.93 20.64 24.71
CA LYS A 33 -49.59 19.44 23.92
C LYS A 33 -49.18 19.76 22.50
N GLU A 34 -49.84 20.72 21.83
CA GLU A 34 -49.42 21.21 20.51
C GLU A 34 -48.03 21.88 20.56
N LYS A 35 -47.79 22.73 21.56
CA LYS A 35 -46.46 23.36 21.75
C LYS A 35 -45.38 22.33 22.05
N ILE A 36 -45.67 21.30 22.84
CA ILE A 36 -44.74 20.21 23.14
C ILE A 36 -44.47 19.39 21.86
N LYS A 37 -45.50 19.06 21.08
CA LYS A 37 -45.35 18.34 19.81
C LYS A 37 -44.55 19.13 18.77
N ALA A 38 -44.80 20.43 18.65
CA ALA A 38 -44.04 21.32 17.78
C ALA A 38 -42.57 21.43 18.22
N LYS A 39 -42.30 21.52 19.53
CA LYS A 39 -40.93 21.49 20.06
C LYS A 39 -40.22 20.15 19.80
N ILE A 40 -40.91 19.02 19.99
CA ILE A 40 -40.35 17.69 19.72
C ILE A 40 -40.00 17.55 18.23
N ASN A 41 -40.90 17.96 17.33
CA ASN A 41 -40.65 17.92 15.89
C ASN A 41 -39.48 18.83 15.49
N SER A 42 -39.39 20.05 16.04
CA SER A 42 -38.24 20.95 15.83
C SER A 42 -36.92 20.31 16.27
N ILE A 43 -36.90 19.64 17.42
CA ILE A 43 -35.70 18.95 17.93
C ILE A 43 -35.32 17.77 17.02
N ILE A 44 -36.30 17.01 16.52
CA ILE A 44 -36.06 15.91 15.59
C ILE A 44 -35.54 16.42 14.25
N ASP A 45 -36.10 17.51 13.72
CA ASP A 45 -35.66 18.14 12.48
C ASP A 45 -34.24 18.70 12.58
N ASP A 46 -33.91 19.32 13.72
CA ASP A 46 -32.57 19.80 14.04
C ASP A 46 -31.58 18.63 14.12
N ALA A 47 -31.94 17.54 14.82
CA ALA A 47 -31.11 16.33 14.89
C ALA A 47 -30.90 15.70 13.51
N ALA A 48 -31.95 15.62 12.68
CA ALA A 48 -31.86 15.09 11.32
C ALA A 48 -31.04 15.99 10.38
N SER A 49 -31.05 17.30 10.61
CA SER A 49 -30.21 18.27 9.90
C SER A 49 -28.73 18.09 10.25
N VAL A 50 -28.42 17.91 11.54
CA VAL A 50 -27.07 17.65 12.03
C VAL A 50 -26.53 16.32 11.48
N ILE A 51 -27.32 15.24 11.55
CA ILE A 51 -26.93 13.93 11.00
C ILE A 51 -26.67 14.02 9.49
N ARG A 52 -27.50 14.75 8.74
CA ARG A 52 -27.29 14.98 7.31
C ARG A 52 -25.98 15.72 7.03
N LYS A 53 -25.70 16.80 7.77
CA LYS A 53 -24.43 17.55 7.62
C LYS A 53 -23.20 16.68 7.89
N TYR A 54 -23.22 15.86 8.94
CA TYR A 54 -22.11 14.95 9.21
C TYR A 54 -21.93 13.92 8.09
N ARG A 55 -23.03 13.34 7.59
CA ARG A 55 -22.99 12.40 6.46
C ARG A 55 -22.48 13.05 5.18
N ASP A 56 -22.90 14.28 4.88
CA ASP A 56 -22.48 15.00 3.68
C ASP A 56 -21.01 15.42 3.77
N GLN A 57 -20.53 15.81 4.96
CA GLN A 57 -19.10 16.07 5.20
C GLN A 57 -18.25 14.80 5.03
N GLU A 58 -18.68 13.68 5.60
CA GLU A 58 -18.01 12.39 5.47
C GLU A 58 -17.95 11.92 4.01
N LYS A 59 -19.01 12.15 3.22
CA LYS A 59 -19.01 11.90 1.77
C LYS A 59 -18.02 12.78 1.01
N VAL A 60 -17.92 14.07 1.36
CA VAL A 60 -16.98 15.00 0.72
C VAL A 60 -15.53 14.65 1.06
N GLU A 61 -15.24 14.29 2.31
CA GLU A 61 -13.90 13.87 2.74
C GLU A 61 -13.51 12.52 2.14
N ASN A 62 -14.43 11.56 2.09
CA ASN A 62 -14.21 10.28 1.40
C ASN A 62 -13.99 10.48 -0.10
N GLY A 63 -14.73 11.39 -0.74
CA GLY A 63 -14.55 11.74 -2.15
C GLY A 63 -13.17 12.37 -2.45
N LYS A 64 -12.65 13.22 -1.56
CA LYS A 64 -11.29 13.78 -1.69
C LYS A 64 -10.22 12.71 -1.55
N ARG A 65 -10.32 11.85 -0.53
CA ARG A 65 -9.43 10.70 -0.35
C ARG A 65 -9.46 9.75 -1.54
N MET A 66 -10.64 9.55 -2.14
CA MET A 66 -10.81 8.70 -3.30
C MET A 66 -10.06 9.22 -4.53
N ASN A 67 -10.16 10.53 -4.81
CA ASN A 67 -9.45 11.14 -5.93
C ASN A 67 -7.93 11.05 -5.76
N GLU A 68 -7.43 11.27 -4.54
CA GLU A 68 -6.00 11.08 -4.24
C GLU A 68 -5.55 9.63 -4.44
N VAL A 69 -6.38 8.64 -4.07
CA VAL A 69 -6.10 7.23 -4.33
C VAL A 69 -6.09 6.97 -5.85
N ILE A 70 -7.07 7.46 -6.60
CA ILE A 70 -7.19 7.29 -8.05
C ILE A 70 -5.95 7.82 -8.79
N ASP A 71 -5.53 9.06 -8.50
CA ASP A 71 -4.35 9.67 -9.13
C ASP A 71 -3.09 8.84 -8.87
N CYS A 72 -2.99 8.28 -7.68
CA CYS A 72 -1.85 7.45 -7.30
C CYS A 72 -1.88 6.06 -7.94
N VAL A 73 -3.08 5.49 -8.12
CA VAL A 73 -3.26 4.21 -8.82
C VAL A 73 -2.78 4.29 -10.26
N GLU A 74 -3.12 5.36 -10.98
CA GLU A 74 -2.69 5.52 -12.38
C GLU A 74 -1.16 5.60 -12.50
N GLY A 75 -0.50 6.33 -11.60
CA GLY A 75 0.96 6.44 -11.58
C GLY A 75 1.67 5.11 -11.30
N LEU A 76 1.15 4.32 -10.36
CA LEU A 76 1.78 3.07 -9.91
C LEU A 76 1.46 1.88 -10.82
N LEU A 77 0.21 1.77 -11.25
CA LEU A 77 -0.27 0.64 -12.06
C LEU A 77 -0.16 0.92 -13.56
N GLY A 78 0.07 2.17 -13.97
CA GLY A 78 0.12 2.59 -15.37
C GLY A 78 -1.23 2.46 -16.09
N LYS A 79 -2.32 2.34 -15.33
CA LYS A 79 -3.68 2.09 -15.80
C LYS A 79 -4.63 3.02 -15.07
N LYS A 80 -5.51 3.66 -15.84
CA LYS A 80 -6.52 4.55 -15.28
C LYS A 80 -7.56 3.74 -14.50
N PRO A 81 -7.81 4.04 -13.22
CA PRO A 81 -8.88 3.41 -12.46
C PRO A 81 -10.26 3.91 -12.91
N GLU A 82 -11.24 3.02 -12.82
CA GLU A 82 -12.66 3.32 -13.05
C GLU A 82 -13.43 3.16 -11.74
N GLN A 83 -14.03 4.25 -11.25
CA GLN A 83 -14.95 4.15 -10.13
C GLN A 83 -16.24 3.47 -10.57
N LYS A 84 -16.54 2.29 -10.02
CA LYS A 84 -17.79 1.55 -10.30
C LYS A 84 -18.92 1.95 -9.34
N SER A 85 -18.58 2.30 -8.10
CA SER A 85 -19.52 2.82 -7.09
C SER A 85 -18.79 3.64 -6.01
N ASP A 86 -19.53 4.11 -4.99
CA ASP A 86 -18.96 4.83 -3.84
C ASP A 86 -17.89 4.02 -3.08
N ASN A 87 -17.94 2.68 -3.14
CA ASN A 87 -17.01 1.80 -2.43
C ASN A 87 -16.25 0.81 -3.32
N SER A 88 -16.26 1.00 -4.64
CA SER A 88 -15.64 0.08 -5.58
C SER A 88 -14.91 0.81 -6.71
N ILE A 89 -13.68 0.35 -6.95
CA ILE A 89 -12.77 0.83 -7.99
C ILE A 89 -12.34 -0.38 -8.81
N SER A 90 -12.37 -0.24 -10.13
CA SER A 90 -11.84 -1.25 -11.05
C SER A 90 -10.58 -0.74 -11.73
N VAL A 91 -9.57 -1.60 -11.85
CA VAL A 91 -8.36 -1.33 -12.65
C VAL A 91 -8.12 -2.52 -13.55
N ASP A 92 -8.04 -2.28 -14.86
CA ASP A 92 -7.83 -3.33 -15.87
C ASP A 92 -8.84 -4.49 -15.76
N GLY A 93 -10.09 -4.16 -15.36
CA GLY A 93 -11.17 -5.13 -15.15
C GLY A 93 -11.18 -5.79 -13.76
N VAL A 94 -10.14 -5.60 -12.94
CA VAL A 94 -10.06 -6.16 -11.58
C VAL A 94 -10.71 -5.21 -10.59
N GLU A 95 -11.68 -5.68 -9.82
CA GLU A 95 -12.43 -4.87 -8.86
C GLU A 95 -11.80 -4.93 -7.46
N PHE A 96 -11.72 -3.77 -6.81
CA PHE A 96 -11.26 -3.58 -5.44
C PHE A 96 -12.31 -2.81 -4.68
N THR A 97 -12.43 -3.09 -3.37
CA THR A 97 -13.01 -2.10 -2.48
C THR A 97 -12.09 -0.88 -2.36
N SER A 98 -12.65 0.26 -2.01
CA SER A 98 -11.91 1.49 -1.73
C SER A 98 -10.77 1.29 -0.72
N GLU A 99 -11.04 0.51 0.34
CA GLU A 99 -10.07 0.22 1.40
C GLU A 99 -8.95 -0.71 0.94
N GLU A 100 -9.30 -1.80 0.23
CA GLU A 100 -8.31 -2.71 -0.36
C GLU A 100 -7.36 -1.96 -1.29
N MET A 101 -7.89 -1.11 -2.18
CA MET A 101 -7.08 -0.32 -3.10
C MET A 101 -6.18 0.68 -2.35
N ALA A 102 -6.73 1.43 -1.40
CA ALA A 102 -5.96 2.41 -0.63
C ALA A 102 -4.79 1.76 0.13
N ASN A 103 -5.05 0.61 0.76
CA ASN A 103 -4.03 -0.13 1.49
C ASN A 103 -2.98 -0.74 0.54
N ALA A 104 -3.39 -1.34 -0.58
CA ALA A 104 -2.48 -1.90 -1.57
C ALA A 104 -1.59 -0.83 -2.21
N VAL A 105 -2.15 0.32 -2.57
CA VAL A 105 -1.41 1.49 -3.07
C VAL A 105 -0.39 1.98 -2.06
N THR A 106 -0.76 2.02 -0.78
CA THR A 106 0.14 2.44 0.29
C THR A 106 1.35 1.51 0.40
N VAL A 107 1.11 0.20 0.37
CA VAL A 107 2.19 -0.80 0.40
C VAL A 107 3.08 -0.69 -0.84
N LEU A 108 2.48 -0.57 -2.03
CA LEU A 108 3.20 -0.46 -3.29
C LEU A 108 4.06 0.81 -3.37
N LYS A 109 3.53 1.96 -2.93
CA LYS A 109 4.30 3.21 -2.84
C LYS A 109 5.48 3.10 -1.90
N SER A 110 5.30 2.49 -0.72
CA SER A 110 6.39 2.31 0.23
C SER A 110 7.46 1.39 -0.34
N ALA A 111 7.07 0.34 -1.08
CA ALA A 111 7.99 -0.53 -1.78
C ALA A 111 8.75 0.21 -2.89
N GLU A 112 8.04 0.89 -3.80
CA GLU A 112 8.67 1.66 -4.87
C GLU A 112 9.58 2.75 -4.34
N GLY A 113 9.14 3.52 -3.35
CA GLY A 113 9.90 4.59 -2.73
C GLY A 113 11.19 4.09 -2.08
N ALA A 114 11.11 2.96 -1.35
CA ALA A 114 12.28 2.34 -0.74
C ALA A 114 13.27 1.83 -1.79
N ILE A 115 12.79 1.25 -2.89
CA ILE A 115 13.65 0.81 -3.99
C ILE A 115 14.28 2.02 -4.69
N LYS A 116 13.46 3.00 -5.10
CA LYS A 116 13.90 4.19 -5.83
C LYS A 116 14.93 4.99 -5.04
N GLY A 117 14.73 5.14 -3.73
CA GLY A 117 15.70 5.79 -2.85
C GLY A 117 17.05 5.06 -2.74
N SER A 118 17.10 3.78 -3.11
CA SER A 118 18.34 2.98 -3.13
C SER A 118 19.06 3.01 -4.48
N ILE A 119 18.37 3.40 -5.56
CA ILE A 119 18.94 3.47 -6.92
C ILE A 119 19.59 4.84 -7.09
N THR A 120 20.87 4.85 -7.45
CA THR A 120 21.59 6.11 -7.68
C THR A 120 21.16 6.78 -8.98
N ASP A 121 21.45 8.07 -9.13
CA ASP A 121 21.13 8.84 -10.35
C ASP A 121 21.77 8.25 -11.62
N SER A 122 22.89 7.52 -11.48
CA SER A 122 23.52 6.82 -12.59
C SER A 122 22.72 5.62 -13.10
N LYS A 123 21.71 5.17 -12.33
CA LYS A 123 20.87 4.00 -12.61
C LYS A 123 21.63 2.68 -12.72
N LEU A 124 22.92 2.68 -12.40
CA LEU A 124 23.67 1.45 -12.19
C LEU A 124 23.28 0.84 -10.86
N LEU A 125 23.04 -0.46 -10.89
CA LEU A 125 22.68 -1.27 -9.77
C LEU A 125 23.92 -1.93 -9.18
N ASP A 126 23.98 -1.90 -7.86
CA ASP A 126 24.90 -2.66 -7.03
C ASP A 126 24.19 -3.89 -6.44
N TYR A 127 24.92 -4.81 -5.81
CA TYR A 127 24.39 -6.05 -5.25
C TYR A 127 23.31 -5.77 -4.18
N VAL A 128 23.43 -4.65 -3.45
CA VAL A 128 22.43 -4.22 -2.47
C VAL A 128 21.06 -3.93 -3.10
N ASN A 129 21.02 -3.41 -4.33
CA ASN A 129 19.77 -3.10 -5.02
C ASN A 129 18.95 -4.37 -5.29
N TYR A 130 19.62 -5.48 -5.62
CA TYR A 130 18.95 -6.78 -5.77
C TYR A 130 18.39 -7.32 -4.45
N GLY A 131 19.04 -6.99 -3.33
CA GLY A 131 18.48 -7.23 -1.99
C GLY A 131 17.21 -6.42 -1.76
N HIS A 132 17.22 -5.11 -2.07
CA HIS A 132 16.05 -4.24 -1.97
C HIS A 132 14.86 -4.73 -2.81
N PHE A 133 15.11 -5.13 -4.06
CA PHE A 133 14.07 -5.67 -4.95
C PHE A 133 13.40 -6.89 -4.36
N GLU A 134 14.19 -7.82 -3.83
CA GLU A 134 13.64 -9.08 -3.33
C GLU A 134 12.94 -8.93 -1.98
N ILE A 135 13.44 -8.06 -1.11
CA ILE A 135 12.73 -7.65 0.12
C ILE A 135 11.35 -7.11 -0.24
N ALA A 136 11.28 -6.20 -1.20
CA ALA A 136 10.02 -5.62 -1.66
C ALA A 136 9.09 -6.70 -2.24
N ARG A 137 9.57 -7.55 -3.15
CA ARG A 137 8.79 -8.66 -3.72
C ARG A 137 8.19 -9.55 -2.63
N ASN A 138 9.01 -10.02 -1.70
CA ASN A 138 8.56 -10.93 -0.65
C ASN A 138 7.49 -10.29 0.26
N ILE A 139 7.72 -9.06 0.72
CA ILE A 139 6.78 -8.39 1.62
C ILE A 139 5.45 -8.08 0.91
N VAL A 140 5.51 -7.58 -0.33
CA VAL A 140 4.31 -7.28 -1.13
C VAL A 140 3.56 -8.56 -1.50
N GLU A 141 4.25 -9.64 -1.87
CA GLU A 141 3.63 -10.93 -2.15
C GLU A 141 2.92 -11.50 -0.92
N LYS A 142 3.55 -11.45 0.26
CA LYS A 142 2.92 -11.87 1.52
C LYS A 142 1.70 -11.01 1.87
N TYR A 143 1.80 -9.69 1.69
CA TYR A 143 0.70 -8.78 1.92
C TYR A 143 -0.49 -9.10 0.99
N THR A 144 -0.23 -9.21 -0.32
CA THR A 144 -1.28 -9.45 -1.32
C THR A 144 -1.97 -10.79 -1.09
N ARG A 145 -1.21 -11.87 -0.83
CA ARG A 145 -1.79 -13.19 -0.50
C ARG A 145 -2.67 -13.22 0.74
N LYS A 146 -2.39 -12.35 1.72
CA LYS A 146 -3.12 -12.30 2.98
C LYS A 146 -4.37 -11.43 2.90
N ASN A 147 -4.32 -10.33 2.14
CA ASN A 147 -5.32 -9.26 2.22
C ASN A 147 -6.14 -9.07 0.94
N LEU A 148 -5.74 -9.66 -0.18
CA LEU A 148 -6.39 -9.50 -1.47
C LEU A 148 -6.78 -10.86 -2.07
N ASN A 149 -7.69 -10.83 -3.04
CA ASN A 149 -7.95 -12.00 -3.87
C ASN A 149 -6.81 -12.22 -4.90
N ALA A 150 -6.86 -13.33 -5.64
CA ALA A 150 -5.80 -13.72 -6.55
C ALA A 150 -5.55 -12.72 -7.70
N GLU A 151 -6.61 -12.22 -8.34
CA GLU A 151 -6.51 -11.27 -9.46
C GLU A 151 -5.99 -9.91 -9.00
N GLN A 152 -6.50 -9.43 -7.86
CA GLN A 152 -6.03 -8.22 -7.19
C GLN A 152 -4.55 -8.34 -6.84
N GLY A 153 -4.16 -9.46 -6.22
CA GLY A 153 -2.78 -9.72 -5.84
C GLY A 153 -1.85 -9.80 -7.05
N GLU A 154 -2.27 -10.45 -8.14
CA GLU A 154 -1.51 -10.51 -9.38
C GLU A 154 -1.27 -9.11 -9.96
N LEU A 155 -2.29 -8.26 -10.02
CA LEU A 155 -2.18 -6.89 -10.53
C LEU A 155 -1.15 -6.08 -9.73
N ILE A 156 -1.20 -6.14 -8.40
CA ILE A 156 -0.28 -5.41 -7.52
C ILE A 156 1.16 -5.94 -7.65
N ASN A 157 1.35 -7.26 -7.65
CA ASN A 157 2.67 -7.86 -7.82
C ASN A 157 3.27 -7.56 -9.21
N LYS A 158 2.43 -7.56 -10.25
CA LYS A 158 2.83 -7.18 -11.61
C LYS A 158 3.30 -5.74 -11.70
N ALA A 159 2.63 -4.81 -11.01
CA ALA A 159 3.06 -3.42 -10.98
C ALA A 159 4.43 -3.25 -10.31
N LEU A 160 4.66 -3.87 -9.15
CA LEU A 160 5.97 -3.86 -8.49
C LEU A 160 7.06 -4.46 -9.39
N ASN A 161 6.79 -5.63 -9.98
CA ASN A 161 7.75 -6.28 -10.87
C ASN A 161 8.05 -5.44 -12.10
N GLY A 162 7.04 -4.80 -12.71
CA GLY A 162 7.26 -3.90 -13.84
C GLY A 162 8.14 -2.69 -13.50
N PHE A 163 8.10 -2.20 -12.26
CA PHE A 163 9.04 -1.17 -11.78
C PHE A 163 10.47 -1.71 -11.64
N ILE A 164 10.63 -2.89 -11.02
CA ILE A 164 11.95 -3.53 -10.84
C ILE A 164 12.58 -3.89 -12.19
N ASP A 165 11.80 -4.47 -13.10
CA ASP A 165 12.25 -4.90 -14.42
C ASP A 165 12.75 -3.70 -15.23
N LYS A 166 12.04 -2.55 -15.19
CA LYS A 166 12.52 -1.30 -15.82
C LYS A 166 13.85 -0.82 -15.25
N ALA A 167 14.07 -0.93 -13.94
CA ALA A 167 15.34 -0.56 -13.33
C ALA A 167 16.47 -1.48 -13.80
N GLN A 168 16.21 -2.79 -13.88
CA GLN A 168 17.16 -3.78 -14.37
C GLN A 168 17.45 -3.63 -15.88
N GLU A 169 16.44 -3.33 -16.69
CA GLU A 169 16.61 -3.05 -18.12
C GLU A 169 17.48 -1.80 -18.37
N GLN A 170 17.28 -0.74 -17.58
CA GLN A 170 18.12 0.47 -17.66
C GLN A 170 19.57 0.15 -17.29
N HIS A 171 19.79 -0.59 -16.21
CA HIS A 171 21.11 -1.08 -15.81
C HIS A 171 21.78 -1.88 -16.91
N ASP A 172 21.09 -2.89 -17.45
CA ASP A 172 21.60 -3.75 -18.52
C ASP A 172 21.91 -2.96 -19.79
N SER A 173 21.07 -1.97 -20.14
CA SER A 173 21.32 -1.10 -21.28
C SER A 173 22.57 -0.25 -21.10
N ILE A 174 22.83 0.26 -19.90
CA ILE A 174 24.05 1.03 -19.59
C ILE A 174 25.27 0.11 -19.64
N ILE A 175 25.20 -1.08 -19.01
CA ILE A 175 26.26 -2.08 -19.06
C ILE A 175 26.62 -2.42 -20.51
N ARG A 176 25.65 -2.76 -21.35
CA ARG A 176 25.90 -3.15 -22.75
C ARG A 176 26.51 -2.03 -23.58
N LYS A 177 26.20 -0.77 -23.26
CA LYS A 177 26.68 0.39 -24.02
C LYS A 177 28.09 0.80 -23.64
N TYR A 178 28.43 0.70 -22.35
CA TYR A 178 29.64 1.32 -21.80
C TYR A 178 30.62 0.34 -21.16
N PHE A 179 30.26 -0.93 -21.04
CA PHE A 179 31.10 -1.94 -20.39
C PHE A 179 31.39 -3.13 -21.30
N GLU A 180 32.60 -3.66 -21.18
CA GLU A 180 33.08 -4.84 -21.89
C GLU A 180 33.06 -6.05 -20.95
N LYS A 181 32.77 -7.23 -21.50
CA LYS A 181 32.79 -8.47 -20.73
C LYS A 181 34.19 -8.78 -20.23
N THR A 182 34.26 -9.35 -19.03
CA THR A 182 35.51 -9.77 -18.40
C THR A 182 35.42 -11.20 -17.91
N THR A 183 36.56 -11.81 -17.60
CA THR A 183 36.68 -13.13 -16.97
C THR A 183 36.85 -13.05 -15.45
N ASP A 184 36.57 -11.90 -14.84
CA ASP A 184 36.69 -11.66 -13.41
C ASP A 184 35.59 -12.42 -12.64
N ASP A 185 35.99 -13.04 -11.53
CA ASP A 185 35.15 -13.92 -10.73
C ASP A 185 34.01 -13.16 -10.02
N PHE A 186 34.13 -11.84 -9.85
CA PHE A 186 33.17 -11.01 -9.12
C PHE A 186 32.53 -9.92 -9.98
N TYR A 187 33.13 -9.59 -11.13
CA TYR A 187 32.58 -8.61 -12.08
C TYR A 187 32.56 -9.14 -13.51
N ALA A 188 31.36 -9.41 -14.03
CA ALA A 188 31.24 -9.84 -15.43
C ALA A 188 31.54 -8.74 -16.45
N TYR A 189 31.63 -7.46 -16.02
CA TYR A 189 31.82 -6.30 -16.90
C TYR A 189 32.81 -5.26 -16.33
N LYS A 190 33.64 -4.65 -17.18
CA LYS A 190 34.55 -3.52 -16.89
C LYS A 190 34.29 -2.36 -17.85
N VAL A 191 34.55 -1.13 -17.43
CA VAL A 191 34.35 0.07 -18.28
C VAL A 191 35.17 -0.05 -19.57
N SER A 192 34.54 0.21 -20.73
CA SER A 192 35.20 0.20 -22.04
C SER A 192 36.18 1.37 -22.16
N GLU A 193 37.33 1.14 -22.81
CA GLU A 193 38.29 2.20 -23.16
C GLU A 193 37.71 3.27 -24.09
N THR A 194 36.60 2.96 -24.79
CA THR A 194 35.92 3.87 -25.73
C THR A 194 34.90 4.80 -25.07
N ALA A 195 34.67 4.63 -23.77
CA ALA A 195 33.70 5.40 -23.02
C ALA A 195 34.22 6.83 -22.81
N GLN A 196 33.60 7.84 -23.45
CA GLN A 196 34.00 9.24 -23.26
C GLN A 196 33.79 9.67 -21.82
N MET A 197 34.83 10.26 -21.21
CA MET A 197 34.84 10.60 -19.78
C MET A 197 33.71 11.55 -19.34
N ASP A 198 33.14 12.39 -20.21
CA ASP A 198 32.01 13.26 -19.84
C ASP A 198 30.70 12.49 -19.57
N ASP A 199 30.51 11.31 -20.17
CA ASP A 199 29.35 10.44 -19.90
C ASP A 199 29.56 9.56 -18.65
N LEU A 200 30.81 9.38 -18.19
CA LEU A 200 31.20 8.41 -17.15
C LEU A 200 31.81 9.00 -15.87
N ALA A 201 32.32 10.23 -15.89
CA ALA A 201 33.02 10.86 -14.76
C ALA A 201 32.14 11.03 -13.50
N THR A 202 30.81 11.00 -13.64
CA THR A 202 29.89 10.98 -12.48
C THR A 202 29.46 9.58 -12.04
N VAL A 203 29.77 8.54 -12.82
CA VAL A 203 29.19 7.20 -12.67
C VAL A 203 30.16 6.19 -12.04
N THR A 204 31.47 6.29 -12.28
CA THR A 204 32.39 5.18 -11.98
C THR A 204 33.68 5.52 -11.23
N GLU A 205 33.85 6.71 -10.66
CA GLU A 205 35.11 7.03 -9.95
C GLU A 205 35.42 6.12 -8.74
N ASP A 206 34.45 5.36 -8.22
CA ASP A 206 34.64 4.37 -7.14
C ASP A 206 33.43 3.39 -7.08
N LYS A 207 33.03 2.65 -8.13
CA LYS A 207 31.73 1.91 -8.07
C LYS A 207 31.70 0.49 -8.66
N VAL A 208 31.56 -0.44 -7.72
CA VAL A 208 31.02 -1.81 -7.88
C VAL A 208 29.75 -1.76 -8.73
N VAL A 209 29.73 -2.50 -9.83
CA VAL A 209 28.52 -2.75 -10.61
C VAL A 209 28.15 -4.21 -10.46
N ALA A 210 26.92 -4.49 -10.02
CA ALA A 210 26.44 -5.85 -9.91
C ALA A 210 26.30 -6.46 -11.31
N SER A 211 27.28 -7.27 -11.65
CA SER A 211 27.46 -7.86 -12.98
C SER A 211 27.61 -9.38 -12.92
N ASN A 212 28.06 -9.94 -11.79
CA ASN A 212 28.08 -11.38 -11.59
C ASN A 212 26.64 -11.91 -11.33
N LEU A 213 26.09 -12.60 -12.33
CA LEU A 213 24.74 -13.18 -12.28
C LEU A 213 24.57 -14.26 -11.21
N GLU A 214 25.62 -15.02 -10.88
CA GLU A 214 25.56 -16.02 -9.82
C GLU A 214 25.45 -15.36 -8.45
N LEU A 215 26.25 -14.31 -8.19
CA LEU A 215 26.18 -13.55 -6.95
C LEU A 215 24.83 -12.83 -6.83
N ILE A 216 24.34 -12.20 -7.90
CA ILE A 216 22.99 -11.64 -7.96
C ILE A 216 21.96 -12.69 -7.57
N LYS A 217 22.03 -13.89 -8.17
CA LYS A 217 21.10 -14.99 -7.87
C LYS A 217 21.20 -15.48 -6.42
N LYS A 218 22.39 -15.49 -5.83
CA LYS A 218 22.58 -15.82 -4.40
C LYS A 218 21.91 -14.77 -3.51
N VAL A 219 22.09 -13.48 -3.80
CA VAL A 219 21.47 -12.38 -3.06
C VAL A 219 19.94 -12.43 -3.16
N THR A 220 19.38 -12.59 -4.36
CA THR A 220 17.92 -12.71 -4.52
C THR A 220 17.40 -13.98 -3.84
N THR A 221 18.06 -15.12 -3.99
CA THR A 221 17.64 -16.35 -3.31
C THR A 221 17.64 -16.19 -1.78
N LEU A 222 18.61 -15.47 -1.22
CA LEU A 222 18.71 -15.23 0.21
C LEU A 222 17.47 -14.50 0.74
N PHE A 223 17.10 -13.36 0.13
CA PHE A 223 15.98 -12.54 0.62
C PHE A 223 14.60 -13.09 0.26
N SER A 224 14.48 -13.90 -0.80
CA SER A 224 13.21 -14.50 -1.23
C SER A 224 12.56 -15.42 -0.18
N LYS A 225 13.36 -15.94 0.76
CA LYS A 225 12.93 -16.94 1.75
C LYS A 225 12.79 -16.38 3.17
N VAL A 226 13.05 -15.09 3.37
CA VAL A 226 13.11 -14.51 4.71
C VAL A 226 11.71 -14.30 5.28
N GLU A 227 11.56 -14.61 6.57
CA GLU A 227 10.41 -14.16 7.34
C GLU A 227 10.66 -12.76 7.90
N PHE A 228 10.27 -11.72 7.17
CA PHE A 228 10.57 -10.33 7.53
C PHE A 228 9.86 -9.85 8.81
N SER A 229 8.82 -10.55 9.28
CA SER A 229 8.26 -10.28 10.61
C SER A 229 9.11 -10.79 11.77
N ASP A 230 10.06 -11.69 11.51
CA ASP A 230 10.99 -12.24 12.50
C ASP A 230 12.33 -11.50 12.46
N THR A 231 12.63 -10.79 13.54
CA THR A 231 13.86 -9.99 13.67
C THR A 231 15.13 -10.84 13.61
N LEU A 232 15.10 -12.09 14.09
CA LEU A 232 16.25 -12.99 14.03
C LEU A 232 16.49 -13.48 12.60
N SER A 233 15.42 -13.84 11.87
CA SER A 233 15.50 -14.18 10.44
C SER A 233 16.07 -13.03 9.62
N VAL A 234 15.63 -11.79 9.89
CA VAL A 234 16.14 -10.58 9.22
C VAL A 234 17.62 -10.36 9.52
N ALA A 235 18.02 -10.37 10.79
CA ALA A 235 19.42 -10.17 11.17
C ALA A 235 20.33 -11.22 10.55
N THR A 236 19.89 -12.49 10.53
CA THR A 236 20.62 -13.60 9.90
C THR A 236 20.78 -13.40 8.39
N ALA A 237 19.72 -12.95 7.70
CA ALA A 237 19.79 -12.68 6.26
C ALA A 237 20.74 -11.53 5.94
N ILE A 238 20.68 -10.43 6.70
CA ILE A 238 21.58 -9.28 6.50
C ILE A 238 23.05 -9.67 6.76
N ALA A 239 23.32 -10.45 7.80
CA ALA A 239 24.68 -10.94 8.08
C ALA A 239 25.21 -11.81 6.93
N LYS A 240 24.40 -12.74 6.43
CA LYS A 240 24.75 -13.57 5.26
C LYS A 240 24.93 -12.75 3.99
N TYR A 241 24.14 -11.70 3.79
CA TYR A 241 24.33 -10.77 2.69
C TYR A 241 25.71 -10.12 2.76
N LYS A 242 26.09 -9.58 3.94
CA LYS A 242 27.42 -8.98 4.17
C LYS A 242 28.53 -9.97 3.80
N GLU A 243 28.44 -11.23 4.24
CA GLU A 243 29.39 -12.29 3.89
C GLU A 243 29.46 -12.57 2.38
N LEU A 244 28.30 -12.64 1.70
CA LEU A 244 28.23 -12.93 0.27
C LEU A 244 28.87 -11.85 -0.61
N VAL A 245 28.65 -10.57 -0.29
CA VAL A 245 29.11 -9.45 -1.15
C VAL A 245 30.49 -8.93 -0.76
N SER A 246 30.98 -9.22 0.45
CA SER A 246 32.30 -8.78 0.92
C SER A 246 33.45 -9.10 -0.04
N PRO A 247 33.55 -10.30 -0.64
CA PRO A 247 34.62 -10.60 -1.60
C PRO A 247 34.57 -9.68 -2.82
N ALA A 248 33.39 -9.44 -3.40
CA ALA A 248 33.25 -8.57 -4.55
C ALA A 248 33.68 -7.13 -4.22
N TYR A 249 33.28 -6.61 -3.06
CA TYR A 249 33.64 -5.25 -2.66
C TYR A 249 35.14 -5.10 -2.34
N LYS A 250 35.83 -6.17 -1.90
CA LYS A 250 37.29 -6.14 -1.67
C LYS A 250 38.09 -5.96 -2.96
N GLU A 251 37.61 -6.48 -4.08
CA GLU A 251 38.29 -6.36 -5.38
C GLU A 251 38.35 -4.92 -5.90
N VAL A 252 37.45 -4.04 -5.43
CA VAL A 252 37.41 -2.63 -5.88
C VAL A 252 38.03 -1.65 -4.90
N THR A 253 38.36 -2.09 -3.67
CA THR A 253 38.99 -1.23 -2.67
C THR A 253 39.90 -2.03 -1.74
N GLU A 254 41.19 -1.68 -1.73
CA GLU A 254 42.14 -2.18 -0.72
C GLU A 254 41.98 -1.49 0.64
N ASN A 255 41.21 -0.39 0.70
CA ASN A 255 40.93 0.33 1.94
C ASN A 255 39.83 -0.39 2.74
N THR A 256 40.24 -1.02 3.84
CA THR A 256 39.38 -1.74 4.78
C THR A 256 38.30 -0.87 5.43
N GLU A 257 38.58 0.41 5.70
CA GLU A 257 37.61 1.34 6.29
C GLU A 257 36.49 1.66 5.29
N LYS A 258 36.85 2.01 4.04
CA LYS A 258 35.87 2.22 2.96
C LYS A 258 35.00 0.99 2.72
N LEU A 259 35.59 -0.21 2.76
CA LEU A 259 34.87 -1.47 2.63
C LEU A 259 33.84 -1.65 3.75
N GLU A 260 34.25 -1.46 4.99
CA GLU A 260 33.38 -1.63 6.15
C GLU A 260 32.25 -0.59 6.16
N ASP A 261 32.54 0.67 5.80
CA ASP A 261 31.53 1.72 5.64
C ASP A 261 30.49 1.36 4.58
N LYS A 262 30.91 0.83 3.43
CA LYS A 262 30.01 0.37 2.38
C LYS A 262 29.11 -0.78 2.85
N LEU A 263 29.68 -1.79 3.52
CA LEU A 263 28.91 -2.91 4.05
C LEU A 263 27.92 -2.48 5.16
N ASN A 264 28.31 -1.52 5.99
CA ASN A 264 27.45 -0.96 7.03
C ASN A 264 26.34 -0.08 6.45
N TYR A 265 26.65 0.71 5.42
CA TYR A 265 25.64 1.44 4.65
C TYR A 265 24.60 0.49 4.05
N ASP A 266 25.03 -0.58 3.40
CA ASP A 266 24.12 -1.58 2.81
C ASP A 266 23.22 -2.20 3.88
N THR A 267 23.80 -2.60 5.02
CA THR A 267 23.06 -3.17 6.16
C THR A 267 21.98 -2.21 6.66
N LEU A 268 22.33 -0.94 6.86
CA LEU A 268 21.40 0.09 7.30
C LEU A 268 20.30 0.35 6.25
N SER A 269 20.67 0.41 4.97
CA SER A 269 19.75 0.62 3.87
C SER A 269 18.72 -0.51 3.77
N LEU A 270 19.17 -1.76 3.77
CA LEU A 270 18.29 -2.94 3.74
C LEU A 270 17.34 -2.95 4.95
N GLY A 271 17.85 -2.64 6.15
CA GLY A 271 17.03 -2.53 7.36
C GLY A 271 15.95 -1.44 7.26
N LYS A 272 16.27 -0.28 6.66
CA LYS A 272 15.28 0.78 6.40
C LYS A 272 14.19 0.32 5.44
N THR A 273 14.55 -0.32 4.32
CA THR A 273 13.58 -0.87 3.37
C THR A 273 12.62 -1.86 4.03
N ILE A 274 13.13 -2.80 4.82
CA ILE A 274 12.30 -3.77 5.53
C ILE A 274 11.31 -3.04 6.45
N THR A 275 11.80 -2.09 7.23
CA THR A 275 10.99 -1.35 8.21
C THR A 275 9.90 -0.53 7.51
N SER A 276 10.24 0.22 6.47
CA SER A 276 9.30 1.08 5.74
C SER A 276 8.18 0.29 5.07
N ILE A 277 8.50 -0.82 4.40
CA ILE A 277 7.48 -1.62 3.70
C ILE A 277 6.61 -2.39 4.70
N LEU A 278 7.19 -2.97 5.76
CA LEU A 278 6.42 -3.66 6.80
C LEU A 278 5.49 -2.72 7.56
N ALA A 279 5.92 -1.48 7.83
CA ALA A 279 5.09 -0.47 8.48
C ALA A 279 3.83 -0.19 7.63
N ALA A 280 4.02 0.04 6.32
CA ALA A 280 2.91 0.20 5.38
C ALA A 280 2.01 -1.04 5.30
N ALA A 281 2.59 -2.24 5.24
CA ALA A 281 1.84 -3.51 5.17
C ALA A 281 1.02 -3.81 6.44
N LYS A 282 1.39 -3.23 7.58
CA LYS A 282 0.66 -3.33 8.85
C LYS A 282 -0.38 -2.22 9.04
N GLY A 283 -0.52 -1.30 8.07
CA GLY A 283 -1.34 -0.09 8.23
C GLY A 283 -0.75 0.93 9.21
N GLN A 284 0.54 0.80 9.54
CA GLN A 284 1.26 1.68 10.45
C GLN A 284 2.04 2.71 9.64
N ASN A 285 1.35 3.61 8.94
CA ASN A 285 2.05 4.77 8.39
C ASN A 285 2.24 5.84 9.47
N HIS A 286 3.48 6.27 9.64
CA HIS A 286 3.86 7.49 10.35
C HIS A 286 3.08 8.67 9.75
N VAL A 287 2.07 9.15 10.46
CA VAL A 287 1.62 10.54 10.33
C VAL A 287 2.69 11.40 11.00
N SER A 288 3.76 11.71 10.27
CA SER A 288 4.65 12.81 10.67
C SER A 288 5.27 13.49 9.45
N ASP A 289 4.42 14.13 8.66
CA ASP A 289 4.75 15.43 8.09
C ASP A 289 3.74 16.43 8.68
N LYS A 290 4.04 16.86 9.90
CA LYS A 290 3.64 18.18 10.40
C LYS A 290 4.92 18.95 10.64
N VAL A 291 5.29 19.76 9.66
CA VAL A 291 6.06 20.99 9.88
C VAL A 291 5.05 22.12 9.97
#